data_AF-A0A3D2WPC6-F1
#
_entry.id   AF-A0A3D2WPC6-F1
#
_cell.length_a   1.000
_cell.length_b   1.000
_cell.length_c   1.000
_cell.angle_alpha   90.00
_cell.angle_beta   90.00
_cell.angle_gamma   90.00
#
_symmetry.space_group_name_H-M   'P 1'
#
loop_
_entity.id
_entity.type
_entity.pdbx_description
1 polymer ?
#
loop_
_entity_poly.entity_id
_entity_poly.type
_entity_poly.pdbx_seq_one_letter_code
_entity_poly.pdbx_strand_id
1 'polypeptide(L)' 'MEYRQLGNTDEKLSIIGLGTMTWGEQNTQAEAFEQMDYAL' A
#
# COMPACT_ATOMS: atom_id res chain seq x y z
N MET A 1 -8.11 3.66 -9.05
CA MET A 1 -7.85 2.37 -8.37
C MET A 1 -9.00 1.42 -8.62
N GLU A 2 -8.68 0.13 -8.85
CA GLU A 2 -9.67 -0.95 -8.93
C GLU A 2 -9.75 -1.69 -7.60
N TYR A 3 -10.96 -2.08 -7.20
CA TYR A 3 -11.22 -2.75 -5.93
C TYR A 3 -12.00 -4.06 -6.14
N ARG A 4 -11.69 -5.08 -5.35
CA ARG A 4 -12.36 -6.40 -5.37
C ARG A 4 -12.77 -6.83 -3.97
N GLN A 5 -13.86 -7.57 -3.88
CA GLN A 5 -14.32 -8.20 -2.65
C GLN A 5 -13.26 -9.16 -2.09
N LEU A 6 -13.01 -9.09 -0.78
CA LEU A 6 -12.09 -9.98 -0.09
C LEU A 6 -12.78 -11.30 0.24
N GLY A 7 -12.63 -12.29 -0.64
CA GLY A 7 -13.19 -13.62 -0.39
C GLY A 7 -14.70 -13.57 -0.14
N ASN A 8 -15.14 -14.06 1.02
CA ASN A 8 -16.55 -14.11 1.43
C ASN A 8 -16.95 -12.97 2.38
N THR A 9 -16.19 -11.88 2.43
CA THR A 9 -16.48 -10.74 3.30
C THR A 9 -17.11 -9.59 2.54
N ASP A 10 -17.72 -8.63 3.23
CA ASP A 10 -18.32 -7.45 2.59
C ASP A 10 -17.29 -6.35 2.25
N GLU A 11 -16.02 -6.55 2.64
CA GLU A 11 -14.97 -5.57 2.38
C GLU A 11 -14.45 -5.62 0.94
N LYS A 12 -14.17 -4.44 0.39
CA LYS A 12 -13.51 -4.27 -0.91
C LYS A 12 -12.09 -3.76 -0.70
N LEU A 13 -11.10 -4.47 -1.22
CA LEU A 13 -9.69 -4.09 -1.16
C LEU A 13 -9.16 -3.68 -2.54
N SER A 14 -8.17 -2.80 -2.57
CA SER A 14 -7.42 -2.50 -3.79
C SER A 14 -6.81 -3.79 -4.34
N ILE A 15 -6.83 -3.96 -5.66
CA ILE A 15 -6.20 -5.12 -6.30
C ILE A 15 -4.66 -5.08 -6.25
N ILE A 16 -4.07 -3.92 -5.95
CA ILE A 16 -2.62 -3.70 -5.83
C ILE A 16 -2.34 -3.01 -4.50
N GLY A 17 -1.35 -3.51 -3.75
CA GLY A 17 -0.87 -2.91 -2.50
C GLY A 17 0.56 -2.39 -2.62
N LEU A 18 0.92 -1.43 -1.77
CA LEU A 18 2.28 -0.91 -1.64
C LEU A 18 3.12 -1.85 -0.75
N GLY A 19 4.23 -2.36 -1.29
CA GLY A 19 5.22 -3.11 -0.51
C GLY A 19 6.21 -2.18 0.18
N THR A 20 6.62 -2.51 1.41
CA THR A 20 7.38 -1.60 2.30
C THR A 20 8.69 -2.18 2.82
N MET A 21 9.17 -3.29 2.24
CA MET A 21 10.32 -4.05 2.76
C MET A 21 11.65 -3.30 2.78
N THR A 22 11.76 -2.17 2.06
CA THR A 22 12.97 -1.34 1.94
C THR A 22 13.01 -0.20 2.95
N TRP A 23 11.90 0.08 3.65
CA TRP A 23 11.76 1.21 4.56
C TRP A 23 12.58 1.01 5.82
N GLY A 24 13.36 2.03 6.21
CA GLY A 24 14.22 2.00 7.39
C GLY A 24 15.62 1.42 7.16
N GLU A 25 15.90 0.90 5.96
CA GLU A 25 17.23 0.41 5.56
C GLU A 25 17.69 1.12 4.27
N GLN A 26 16.99 0.86 3.16
CA GLN A 26 17.31 1.47 1.85
C GLN A 26 16.55 2.78 1.63
N ASN A 27 15.39 2.94 2.28
CA ASN A 27 14.59 4.15 2.23
C ASN A 27 14.53 4.86 3.57
N THR A 28 14.63 6.19 3.53
CA THR A 28 14.42 7.04 4.71
C THR A 28 12.94 7.11 5.09
N GLN A 29 12.65 7.55 6.31
CA GLN A 29 11.26 7.75 6.76
C GLN A 29 10.51 8.76 5.87
N ALA A 30 11.18 9.81 5.39
CA ALA A 30 10.57 10.81 4.51
C ALA A 30 10.16 10.20 3.16
N GLU A 31 11.03 9.39 2.55
CA GLU A 31 10.73 8.67 1.30
C GLU A 31 9.60 7.65 1.48
N ALA A 32 9.56 6.96 2.62
CA ALA A 32 8.47 6.04 2.94
C ALA A 32 7.11 6.76 3.04
N PHE A 33 7.08 7.93 3.67
CA PHE A 33 5.86 8.74 3.73
C PHE A 33 5.45 9.28 2.37
N GLU A 34 6.40 9.73 1.55
CA GLU A 34 6.12 10.11 0.16
C GLU A 34 5.52 8.95 -0.63
N GLN A 35 6.07 7.73 -0.51
CA GLN A 35 5.52 6.53 -1.15
C GLN A 35 4.09 6.21 -0.67
N MET A 36 3.80 6.43 0.62
CA MET A 36 2.46 6.24 1.17
C MET A 36 1.48 7.28 0.60
N ASP A 37 1.88 8.55 0.50
CA ASP A 37 1.06 9.62 -0.08
C ASP A 37 0.76 9.35 -1.57
N TYR A 38 1.69 8.76 -2.32
CA TYR A 38 1.46 8.35 -3.71
C TYR A 38 0.52 7.15 -3.88
N ALA A 39 0.41 6.29 -2.87
CA ALA A 39 -0.39 5.07 -2.92
C ALA A 39 -1.85 5.27 -2.47
N LEU A 40 -2.14 6.36 -1.77
CA LEU A 40 -3.47 6.76 -1.30
C LEU A 40 -4.29 7.46 -2.39
#